data_AF-A0AA89ANG4-F1
#
_entry.id   AF-A0AA89ANG4-F1
#
_cell.length_a   1.000
_cell.length_b   1.000
_cell.length_c   1.000
_cell.angle_alpha   90.00
_cell.angle_beta   90.00
_cell.angle_gamma   90.00
#
_symmetry.space_group_name_H-M   'P 1'
#
loop_
_entity.id
_entity.type
_entity.pdbx_description
1 polymer ?
#
loop_
_entity_poly.entity_id
_entity_poly.type
_entity_poly.pdbx_seq_one_letter_code
_entity_poly.pdbx_strand_id
1 'polypeptide(L)'
;VLPSVWQVFISQGKEQEEAMVPAIENLKFLEQQLKGQKFFGGDTIGLLDLAVGLMANLVSIWEALSGLKLIVEEKFPHLSTWMQDFSDVPVIKENWPPRERMITKFQVMLEPYLAAAANNMAEEVKLFRTWTSPFALRIVWALKLKAIEFDTIFEDFPNKSALLLEYNPVHKRVPVLVHNGNSIGELLVIIEYIEETWRENPLLPEDPYEKAMARFWVKFSDDKVLPSVWQVFISQGKEQEEAMVPAIENLKFLEQQLKGQKFFGGDTIGLLDLAVGLMANLVSIWEALSGLKLIVEEKFPHLSTWMQDFSDVPVIKENWPPRERMITKFQVMLEPYLAAAANKVGMEEGGTRPKVLPSVWHVYFKQGKEQEEATATAMENLKLLEEQLKGKKFFGGETIGYLDIAVGWMANLVSILEEVVGLKVIDEEKNPLLSTWMQDFSDVPVIKENWPPREELITKFHVMRETYLTAAAKK
;
A
#
# COMPACT_ATOMS: atom_id res chain seq x y z
N VAL A 1 -32.57 -27.38 -13.37
CA VAL A 1 -32.16 -27.83 -12.02
C VAL A 1 -30.73 -28.35 -11.98
N LEU A 2 -30.40 -29.51 -12.57
CA LEU A 2 -29.02 -30.05 -12.50
C LEU A 2 -27.91 -29.08 -12.97
N PRO A 3 -28.05 -28.35 -14.10
CA PRO A 3 -27.03 -27.38 -14.52
C PRO A 3 -26.83 -26.22 -13.52
N SER A 4 -27.91 -25.68 -12.94
CA SER A 4 -27.80 -24.60 -11.94
C SER A 4 -27.21 -25.10 -10.63
N VAL A 5 -27.54 -26.34 -10.23
CA VAL A 5 -26.95 -26.97 -9.05
C VAL A 5 -25.46 -27.25 -9.27
N TRP A 6 -25.07 -27.72 -10.45
CA TRP A 6 -23.67 -27.94 -10.81
C TRP A 6 -22.85 -26.65 -10.72
N GLN A 7 -23.39 -25.51 -11.21
CA GLN A 7 -22.73 -24.21 -11.12
C GLN A 7 -22.35 -23.86 -9.67
N VAL A 8 -23.24 -24.10 -8.70
CA VAL A 8 -22.93 -23.86 -7.27
C VAL A 8 -21.69 -24.63 -6.80
N PHE A 9 -21.50 -25.86 -7.26
CA PHE A 9 -20.41 -26.72 -6.82
C PHE A 9 -19.09 -26.49 -7.55
N ILE A 10 -19.09 -25.76 -8.68
CA ILE A 10 -17.87 -25.39 -9.42
C ILE A 10 -17.46 -23.93 -9.21
N SER A 11 -18.36 -23.09 -8.70
CA SER A 11 -18.09 -21.69 -8.36
C SER A 11 -17.68 -21.53 -6.90
N GLN A 12 -17.01 -20.41 -6.56
CA GLN A 12 -16.61 -20.05 -5.18
C GLN A 12 -16.84 -18.55 -4.91
N GLY A 13 -16.92 -18.16 -3.64
CA GLY A 13 -17.10 -16.76 -3.23
C GLY A 13 -18.36 -16.10 -3.81
N LYS A 14 -18.24 -14.88 -4.32
CA LYS A 14 -19.37 -14.11 -4.87
C LYS A 14 -20.07 -14.82 -6.04
N GLU A 15 -19.31 -15.51 -6.90
CA GLU A 15 -19.90 -16.26 -8.02
C GLU A 15 -20.72 -17.47 -7.52
N GLN A 16 -20.29 -18.11 -6.42
CA GLN A 16 -21.06 -19.17 -5.77
C GLN A 16 -22.35 -18.63 -5.14
N GLU A 17 -22.29 -17.46 -4.49
CA GLU A 17 -23.47 -16.77 -3.95
C GLU A 17 -24.47 -16.42 -5.06
N GLU A 18 -23.99 -15.92 -6.20
CA GLU A 18 -24.83 -15.63 -7.37
C GLU A 18 -25.41 -16.90 -7.99
N ALA A 19 -24.63 -17.98 -8.09
CA ALA A 19 -25.08 -19.28 -8.59
C ALA A 19 -26.10 -19.97 -7.65
N MET A 20 -26.05 -19.69 -6.35
CA MET A 20 -27.01 -20.23 -5.37
C MET A 20 -28.43 -19.76 -5.64
N VAL A 21 -28.63 -18.53 -6.14
CA VAL A 21 -29.97 -17.96 -6.38
C VAL A 21 -30.80 -18.81 -7.35
N PRO A 22 -30.39 -19.03 -8.62
CA PRO A 22 -31.15 -19.84 -9.56
C PRO A 22 -31.17 -21.33 -9.16
N ALA A 23 -30.17 -21.84 -8.43
CA ALA A 23 -30.16 -23.21 -7.95
C ALA A 23 -31.26 -23.44 -6.90
N ILE A 24 -31.36 -22.55 -5.91
CA ILE A 24 -32.37 -22.62 -4.84
C ILE A 24 -33.77 -22.44 -5.42
N GLU A 25 -33.98 -21.50 -6.35
CA GLU A 25 -35.29 -21.32 -7.00
C GLU A 25 -35.75 -22.57 -7.75
N ASN A 26 -34.85 -23.18 -8.51
CA ASN A 26 -35.11 -24.42 -9.24
C ASN A 26 -35.41 -25.61 -8.30
N LEU A 27 -34.71 -25.71 -7.17
CA LEU A 27 -34.97 -26.74 -6.17
C LEU A 27 -36.31 -26.51 -5.47
N LYS A 28 -36.65 -25.27 -5.11
CA LYS A 28 -37.96 -24.91 -4.54
C LYS A 28 -39.11 -25.27 -5.48
N PHE A 29 -38.93 -25.09 -6.79
CA PHE A 29 -39.92 -25.50 -7.77
C PHE A 29 -40.16 -27.02 -7.74
N LEU A 30 -39.10 -27.84 -7.71
CA LEU A 30 -39.25 -29.30 -7.59
C LEU A 30 -39.88 -29.74 -6.27
N GLU A 31 -39.48 -29.12 -5.16
CA GLU A 31 -40.06 -29.36 -3.82
C GLU A 31 -41.59 -29.17 -3.85
N GLN A 32 -42.06 -28.11 -4.51
CA GLN A 32 -43.49 -27.84 -4.67
C GLN A 32 -44.20 -28.85 -5.59
N GLN A 33 -43.53 -29.34 -6.64
CA GLN A 33 -44.13 -30.31 -7.56
C GLN A 33 -44.31 -31.71 -6.95
N LEU A 34 -43.52 -32.07 -5.93
CA LEU A 34 -43.68 -33.32 -5.19
C LEU A 34 -45.02 -33.39 -4.45
N LYS A 35 -45.60 -32.24 -4.04
CA LYS A 35 -46.90 -32.16 -3.35
C LYS A 35 -47.03 -33.11 -2.15
N GLY A 36 -45.92 -33.41 -1.46
CA GLY A 36 -45.86 -34.35 -0.34
C GLY A 36 -46.07 -35.82 -0.71
N GLN A 37 -46.01 -36.18 -1.99
CA GLN A 37 -46.08 -37.55 -2.47
C GLN A 37 -44.73 -38.24 -2.35
N LYS A 38 -44.73 -39.59 -2.34
CA LYS A 38 -43.50 -40.39 -2.25
C LYS A 38 -42.61 -40.22 -3.48
N PHE A 39 -43.22 -40.19 -4.66
CA PHE A 39 -42.59 -39.95 -5.95
C PHE A 39 -43.34 -38.86 -6.71
N PHE A 40 -42.72 -38.26 -7.72
CA PHE A 40 -43.42 -37.32 -8.62
C PHE A 40 -44.58 -37.99 -9.39
N GLY A 41 -44.54 -39.31 -9.54
CA GLY A 41 -45.65 -40.14 -10.04
C GLY A 41 -46.70 -40.54 -9.00
N GLY A 42 -46.62 -40.04 -7.75
CA GLY A 42 -47.48 -40.46 -6.64
C GLY A 42 -46.87 -41.60 -5.84
N ASP A 43 -47.54 -42.76 -5.84
CA ASP A 43 -47.08 -43.97 -5.14
C ASP A 43 -46.08 -44.79 -5.96
N THR A 44 -45.89 -44.45 -7.24
CA THR A 44 -45.00 -45.16 -8.17
C THR A 44 -44.02 -44.20 -8.84
N ILE A 45 -42.87 -44.72 -9.29
CA ILE A 45 -41.90 -43.97 -10.07
C ILE A 45 -42.54 -43.50 -11.38
N GLY A 46 -42.62 -42.19 -11.58
CA GLY A 46 -43.05 -41.54 -12.80
C GLY A 46 -41.90 -41.15 -13.73
N LEU A 47 -42.25 -40.56 -14.88
CA LEU A 47 -41.26 -40.08 -15.85
C LEU A 47 -40.35 -38.98 -15.27
N LEU A 48 -40.91 -38.11 -14.42
CA LEU A 48 -40.16 -37.03 -13.80
C LEU A 48 -39.16 -37.57 -12.78
N ASP A 49 -39.52 -38.59 -11.99
CA ASP A 49 -38.60 -39.27 -11.08
C ASP A 49 -37.38 -39.82 -11.81
N LEU A 50 -37.58 -40.45 -12.98
CA LEU A 50 -36.47 -40.94 -13.81
C LEU A 50 -35.63 -39.80 -14.40
N ALA A 51 -36.28 -38.71 -14.83
CA ALA A 51 -35.60 -37.56 -15.44
C ALA A 51 -34.73 -36.79 -14.44
N VAL A 52 -35.17 -36.66 -13.18
CA VAL A 52 -34.42 -35.96 -12.13
C VAL A 52 -33.65 -36.91 -11.21
N GLY A 53 -33.84 -38.22 -11.32
CA GLY A 53 -33.28 -39.22 -10.41
C GLY A 53 -31.76 -39.20 -10.28
N LEU A 54 -31.04 -38.80 -11.33
CA LEU A 54 -29.59 -38.58 -11.28
C LEU A 54 -29.16 -37.58 -10.20
N MET A 55 -30.02 -36.61 -9.88
CA MET A 55 -29.79 -35.61 -8.84
C MET A 55 -29.64 -36.25 -7.46
N ALA A 56 -30.39 -37.32 -7.15
CA ALA A 56 -30.33 -38.01 -5.87
C ALA A 56 -28.91 -38.53 -5.57
N ASN A 57 -28.21 -38.98 -6.61
CA ASN A 57 -26.85 -39.49 -6.48
C ASN A 57 -25.79 -38.39 -6.67
N LEU A 58 -25.90 -37.56 -7.70
CA LEU A 58 -24.87 -36.56 -8.05
C LEU A 58 -24.73 -35.47 -6.99
N VAL A 59 -25.85 -34.95 -6.45
CA VAL A 59 -25.79 -33.89 -5.44
C VAL A 59 -25.12 -34.41 -4.18
N SER A 60 -25.45 -35.62 -3.73
CA SER A 60 -24.80 -36.24 -2.57
C SER A 60 -23.27 -36.36 -2.74
N ILE A 61 -22.81 -36.68 -3.95
CA ILE A 61 -21.38 -36.75 -4.26
C ILE A 61 -20.74 -35.36 -4.24
N TRP A 62 -21.36 -34.35 -4.84
CA TRP A 62 -20.83 -32.99 -4.87
C TRP A 62 -20.82 -32.34 -3.48
N GLU A 63 -21.83 -32.58 -2.65
CA GLU A 63 -21.84 -32.14 -1.26
C GLU A 63 -20.70 -32.79 -0.45
N ALA A 64 -20.43 -34.08 -0.68
CA ALA A 64 -19.34 -34.79 -0.01
C ALA A 64 -17.96 -34.28 -0.44
N LEU A 65 -17.79 -33.89 -1.71
CA LEU A 65 -16.53 -33.36 -2.24
C LEU A 65 -16.29 -31.90 -1.85
N SER A 66 -17.34 -31.08 -1.79
CA SER A 66 -17.23 -29.64 -1.51
C SER A 66 -17.36 -29.28 -0.03
N GLY A 67 -17.97 -30.16 0.78
CA GLY A 67 -18.38 -29.83 2.15
C GLY A 67 -19.60 -28.91 2.24
N LEU A 68 -20.11 -28.40 1.11
CA LEU A 68 -21.29 -27.56 1.03
C LEU A 68 -22.55 -28.43 1.03
N LYS A 69 -23.49 -28.17 1.94
CA LYS A 69 -24.80 -28.81 1.97
C LYS A 69 -25.85 -27.93 1.29
N LEU A 70 -26.35 -28.37 0.14
CA LEU A 70 -27.30 -27.61 -0.68
C LEU A 70 -28.74 -28.05 -0.42
N ILE A 71 -28.99 -29.36 -0.34
CA ILE A 71 -30.32 -29.92 -0.04
C ILE A 71 -30.31 -30.40 1.41
N VAL A 72 -30.84 -29.55 2.30
CA VAL A 72 -31.00 -29.86 3.73
C VAL A 72 -32.48 -30.03 4.06
N GLU A 73 -32.78 -30.96 4.98
CA GLU A 73 -34.15 -31.32 5.37
C GLU A 73 -34.96 -30.11 5.87
N GLU A 74 -34.30 -29.17 6.55
CA GLU A 74 -34.92 -27.92 7.02
C GLU A 74 -35.49 -27.05 5.89
N LYS A 75 -34.85 -27.08 4.71
CA LYS A 75 -35.22 -26.23 3.55
C LYS A 75 -35.99 -26.99 2.49
N PHE A 76 -35.75 -28.29 2.36
CA PHE A 76 -36.28 -29.15 1.31
C PHE A 76 -36.67 -30.54 1.86
N PRO A 77 -37.66 -30.61 2.77
CA PRO A 77 -38.00 -31.86 3.47
C PRO A 77 -38.53 -32.95 2.52
N HIS A 78 -39.34 -32.59 1.51
CA HIS A 78 -39.90 -33.56 0.58
C HIS A 78 -38.85 -34.06 -0.41
N LEU A 79 -38.02 -33.18 -0.97
CA LEU A 79 -36.92 -33.59 -1.84
C LEU A 79 -35.88 -34.43 -1.10
N SER A 80 -35.57 -34.11 0.15
CA SER A 80 -34.63 -34.90 0.96
C SER A 80 -35.14 -36.33 1.16
N THR A 81 -36.44 -36.48 1.46
CA THR A 81 -37.10 -37.78 1.62
C THR A 81 -37.17 -38.51 0.28
N TRP A 82 -37.59 -37.83 -0.78
CA TRP A 82 -37.65 -38.38 -2.14
C TRP A 82 -36.30 -38.89 -2.63
N MET A 83 -35.20 -38.17 -2.38
CA MET A 83 -33.85 -38.62 -2.76
C MET A 83 -33.47 -39.93 -2.09
N GLN A 84 -33.86 -40.13 -0.83
CA GLN A 84 -33.65 -41.39 -0.10
C GLN A 84 -34.53 -42.50 -0.68
N ASP A 85 -35.84 -42.26 -0.76
CA ASP A 85 -36.83 -43.22 -1.27
C ASP A 85 -36.52 -43.68 -2.69
N PHE A 86 -36.13 -42.76 -3.58
CA PHE A 86 -35.74 -43.06 -4.97
C PHE A 86 -34.46 -43.90 -5.02
N SER A 87 -33.48 -43.60 -4.17
CA SER A 87 -32.21 -44.33 -4.11
C SER A 87 -32.35 -45.73 -3.52
N ASP A 88 -33.36 -45.97 -2.67
CA ASP A 88 -33.62 -47.27 -2.05
C ASP A 88 -34.50 -48.21 -2.90
N VAL A 89 -35.04 -47.74 -4.02
CA VAL A 89 -35.78 -48.62 -4.95
C VAL A 89 -34.81 -49.70 -5.47
N PRO A 90 -35.13 -51.02 -5.34
CA PRO A 90 -34.18 -52.10 -5.61
C PRO A 90 -33.49 -52.02 -6.97
N VAL A 91 -34.26 -51.79 -8.04
CA VAL A 91 -33.71 -51.68 -9.40
C VAL A 91 -32.80 -50.46 -9.58
N ILE A 92 -33.07 -49.36 -8.89
CA ILE A 92 -32.23 -48.16 -8.93
C ILE A 92 -30.96 -48.40 -8.12
N LYS A 93 -31.09 -48.94 -6.90
CA LYS A 93 -30.00 -49.27 -5.99
C LYS A 93 -28.98 -50.24 -6.60
N GLU A 94 -29.46 -51.28 -7.29
CA GLU A 94 -28.61 -52.28 -7.96
C GLU A 94 -27.91 -51.74 -9.20
N ASN A 95 -28.45 -50.71 -9.85
CA ASN A 95 -27.92 -50.17 -11.10
C ASN A 95 -27.18 -48.83 -10.93
N TRP A 96 -27.06 -48.31 -9.70
CA TRP A 96 -26.24 -47.13 -9.46
C TRP A 96 -24.76 -47.41 -9.76
N PRO A 97 -24.03 -46.47 -10.39
CA PRO A 97 -22.59 -46.56 -10.47
C PRO A 97 -21.99 -46.62 -9.06
N PRO A 98 -20.91 -47.41 -8.84
CA PRO A 98 -20.24 -47.46 -7.55
C PRO A 98 -19.84 -46.06 -7.07
N ARG A 99 -20.27 -45.71 -5.85
CA ARG A 99 -20.10 -44.35 -5.28
C ARG A 99 -18.65 -43.88 -5.31
N GLU A 100 -17.72 -44.73 -4.88
CA GLU A 100 -16.27 -44.44 -4.87
C GLU A 100 -15.75 -44.09 -6.28
N ARG A 101 -16.17 -44.84 -7.30
CA ARG A 101 -15.76 -44.58 -8.68
C ARG A 101 -16.26 -43.22 -9.18
N MET A 102 -17.45 -42.82 -8.76
CA MET A 102 -18.01 -41.51 -9.10
C MET A 102 -17.28 -40.39 -8.36
N ILE A 103 -16.99 -40.55 -7.07
CA ILE A 103 -16.19 -39.61 -6.28
C ILE A 103 -14.85 -39.36 -6.96
N THR A 104 -14.09 -40.41 -7.29
CA THR A 104 -12.80 -40.28 -7.98
C THR A 104 -12.94 -39.55 -9.33
N LYS A 105 -13.95 -39.90 -10.12
CA LYS A 105 -14.17 -39.27 -11.43
C LYS A 105 -14.51 -37.78 -11.30
N PHE A 106 -15.36 -37.41 -10.36
CA PHE A 106 -15.74 -36.01 -10.14
C PHE A 106 -14.62 -35.21 -9.49
N GLN A 107 -13.82 -35.81 -8.61
CA GLN A 107 -12.63 -35.17 -8.04
C GLN A 107 -11.65 -34.77 -9.16
N VAL A 108 -11.32 -35.67 -10.08
CA VAL A 108 -10.47 -35.37 -11.25
C VAL A 108 -11.12 -34.33 -12.18
N MET A 109 -12.44 -34.39 -12.37
CA MET A 109 -13.17 -33.42 -13.20
C MET A 109 -13.21 -32.02 -12.58
N LEU A 110 -13.26 -31.92 -11.26
CA LEU A 110 -13.31 -30.68 -10.50
C LEU A 110 -11.94 -30.04 -10.28
N GLU A 111 -10.86 -30.82 -10.39
CA GLU A 111 -9.47 -30.36 -10.16
C GLU A 111 -9.11 -29.08 -10.92
N PRO A 112 -9.44 -28.89 -12.21
CA PRO A 112 -9.16 -27.64 -12.93
C PRO A 112 -9.95 -26.45 -12.41
N TYR A 113 -11.19 -26.67 -11.96
CA TYR A 113 -12.06 -25.61 -11.41
C TYR A 113 -11.58 -25.17 -10.03
N LEU A 114 -11.20 -26.14 -9.19
CA LEU A 114 -10.64 -25.87 -7.87
C LEU A 114 -9.25 -25.21 -7.96
N ALA A 115 -8.42 -25.61 -8.93
CA ALA A 115 -7.13 -24.98 -9.17
C ALA A 115 -7.27 -23.54 -9.71
N ALA A 116 -8.22 -23.29 -10.62
CA ALA A 116 -8.53 -21.95 -11.10
C ALA A 116 -9.10 -21.06 -9.99
N ALA A 117 -9.96 -21.61 -9.13
CA ALA A 117 -10.47 -20.92 -7.95
C ALA A 117 -9.34 -20.61 -6.94
N ALA A 118 -8.42 -21.55 -6.70
CA ALA A 118 -7.25 -21.32 -5.83
C ALA A 118 -6.33 -20.23 -6.38
N ASN A 119 -6.12 -20.15 -7.69
CA ASN A 119 -5.36 -19.07 -8.33
C ASN A 119 -6.10 -17.71 -8.25
N ASN A 120 -7.44 -17.71 -8.30
CA ASN A 120 -8.25 -16.51 -8.07
C ASN A 120 -8.34 -16.12 -6.57
N MET A 121 -7.92 -16.99 -5.65
CA MET A 121 -7.83 -16.70 -4.20
C MET A 121 -6.43 -16.24 -3.75
N ALA A 122 -5.39 -16.44 -4.56
CA ALA A 122 -4.08 -15.88 -4.24
C ALA A 122 -4.17 -14.35 -4.39
N GLU A 123 -4.06 -13.62 -3.27
CA GLU A 123 -3.96 -12.17 -3.29
C GLU A 123 -2.82 -11.76 -4.23
N GLU A 124 -3.15 -11.02 -5.29
CA GLU A 124 -2.15 -10.59 -6.26
C GLU A 124 -1.40 -9.40 -5.67
N VAL A 125 -0.18 -9.65 -5.18
CA VAL A 125 0.72 -8.61 -4.67
C VAL A 125 1.88 -8.43 -5.63
N LYS A 126 2.03 -7.22 -6.18
CA LYS A 126 3.15 -6.83 -7.06
C LYS A 126 3.91 -5.66 -6.45
N LEU A 127 5.24 -5.70 -6.51
CA LEU A 127 6.11 -4.61 -6.09
C LEU A 127 6.93 -4.10 -7.26
N PHE A 128 6.66 -2.86 -7.68
CA PHE A 128 7.47 -2.12 -8.63
C PHE A 128 8.67 -1.51 -7.92
N ARG A 129 9.89 -1.86 -8.34
CA ARG A 129 11.13 -1.37 -7.73
C ARG A 129 12.29 -1.29 -8.70
N THR A 130 13.34 -0.57 -8.33
CA THR A 130 14.66 -0.81 -8.92
C THR A 130 15.44 -1.81 -8.06
N TRP A 131 16.41 -2.51 -8.65
CA TRP A 131 17.22 -3.48 -7.92
C TRP A 131 18.03 -2.84 -6.78
N THR A 132 18.37 -1.54 -6.90
CA THR A 132 19.13 -0.79 -5.88
C THR A 132 18.31 0.07 -4.93
N SER A 133 16.99 0.23 -5.14
CA SER A 133 16.25 1.27 -4.42
C SER A 133 16.24 0.96 -2.91
N PRO A 134 16.82 1.84 -2.06
CA PRO A 134 16.82 1.64 -0.63
C PRO A 134 15.39 1.54 -0.08
N PHE A 135 14.52 2.46 -0.50
CA PHE A 135 13.12 2.50 -0.08
C PHE A 135 12.36 1.22 -0.47
N ALA A 136 12.56 0.72 -1.69
CA ALA A 136 11.88 -0.51 -2.11
C ALA A 136 12.41 -1.77 -1.39
N LEU A 137 13.67 -1.77 -0.97
CA LEU A 137 14.23 -2.88 -0.21
C LEU A 137 13.57 -3.02 1.17
N ARG A 138 13.21 -1.90 1.80
CA ARG A 138 12.41 -1.90 3.04
C ARG A 138 11.06 -2.60 2.88
N ILE A 139 10.39 -2.38 1.74
CA ILE A 139 9.12 -3.05 1.42
C ILE A 139 9.32 -4.55 1.20
N VAL A 140 10.38 -4.95 0.50
CA VAL A 140 10.71 -6.37 0.33
C VAL A 140 10.95 -7.06 1.66
N TRP A 141 11.71 -6.44 2.56
CA TRP A 141 11.91 -7.00 3.90
C TRP A 141 10.61 -7.08 4.69
N ALA A 142 9.78 -6.03 4.66
CA ALA A 142 8.48 -6.04 5.33
C ALA A 142 7.58 -7.18 4.85
N LEU A 143 7.40 -7.34 3.52
CA LEU A 143 6.60 -8.41 2.93
C LEU A 143 7.15 -9.79 3.30
N LYS A 144 8.47 -10.00 3.18
CA LYS A 144 9.11 -11.29 3.48
C LYS A 144 9.09 -11.66 4.96
N LEU A 145 9.31 -10.71 5.86
CA LEU A 145 9.22 -10.94 7.31
C LEU A 145 7.80 -11.31 7.74
N LYS A 146 6.80 -10.84 6.99
CA LYS A 146 5.39 -11.17 7.18
C LYS A 146 4.93 -12.39 6.37
N ALA A 147 5.86 -13.09 5.71
CA ALA A 147 5.60 -14.26 4.87
C ALA A 147 4.57 -14.02 3.75
N ILE A 148 4.55 -12.81 3.19
CA ILE A 148 3.68 -12.45 2.06
C ILE A 148 4.43 -12.71 0.76
N GLU A 149 3.83 -13.53 -0.11
CA GLU A 149 4.32 -13.77 -1.46
C GLU A 149 3.99 -12.58 -2.36
N PHE A 150 4.93 -12.20 -3.23
CA PHE A 150 4.76 -11.08 -4.15
C PHE A 150 5.63 -11.20 -5.39
N ASP A 151 5.11 -10.69 -6.51
CA ASP A 151 5.88 -10.54 -7.74
C ASP A 151 6.70 -9.25 -7.72
N THR A 152 7.96 -9.34 -8.13
CA THR A 152 8.82 -8.15 -8.29
C THR A 152 8.85 -7.70 -9.74
N ILE A 153 8.47 -6.45 -9.99
CA ILE A 153 8.57 -5.81 -11.31
C ILE A 153 9.71 -4.80 -11.26
N PHE A 154 10.76 -5.06 -12.04
CA PHE A 154 11.91 -4.16 -12.09
C PHE A 154 11.68 -3.01 -13.06
N GLU A 155 11.75 -1.79 -12.53
CA GLU A 155 11.67 -0.54 -13.29
C GLU A 155 13.05 0.03 -13.59
N ASP A 156 13.13 0.80 -14.68
CA ASP A 156 14.31 1.57 -15.05
C ASP A 156 13.99 3.07 -15.11
N PHE A 157 14.77 3.90 -14.44
CA PHE A 157 14.45 5.33 -14.31
C PHE A 157 14.56 6.14 -15.61
N PRO A 158 15.54 5.89 -16.49
CA PRO A 158 15.60 6.50 -17.82
C PRO A 158 14.47 6.03 -18.74
N ASN A 159 13.91 4.83 -18.52
CA ASN A 159 12.87 4.23 -19.34
C ASN A 159 11.73 3.64 -18.50
N LYS A 160 10.93 4.53 -17.91
CA LYS A 160 9.81 4.18 -17.02
C LYS A 160 8.71 3.46 -17.79
N SER A 161 8.17 2.38 -17.23
CA SER A 161 7.05 1.69 -17.86
C SER A 161 5.75 2.52 -17.85
N ALA A 162 4.85 2.23 -18.80
CA ALA A 162 3.53 2.82 -18.80
C ALA A 162 2.74 2.50 -17.53
N LEU A 163 2.89 1.27 -17.00
CA LEU A 163 2.26 0.83 -15.76
C LEU A 163 2.74 1.64 -14.55
N LEU A 164 4.04 1.96 -14.45
CA LEU A 164 4.54 2.82 -13.37
C LEU A 164 3.92 4.22 -13.41
N LEU A 165 3.75 4.78 -14.61
CA LEU A 165 3.15 6.10 -14.79
C LEU A 165 1.65 6.08 -14.50
N GLU A 166 0.97 4.98 -14.78
CA GLU A 166 -0.43 4.75 -14.46
C GLU A 166 -0.65 4.56 -12.95
N TYR A 167 0.16 3.71 -12.31
CA TYR A 167 0.03 3.37 -10.89
C TYR A 167 0.61 4.43 -9.94
N ASN A 168 1.53 5.28 -10.41
CA ASN A 168 2.01 6.42 -9.63
C ASN A 168 2.08 7.69 -10.49
N PRO A 169 0.92 8.27 -10.86
CA PRO A 169 0.87 9.43 -11.75
C PRO A 169 1.44 10.69 -11.10
N VAL A 170 1.43 10.75 -9.75
CA VAL A 170 1.88 11.90 -8.96
C VAL A 170 3.41 11.98 -8.94
N HIS A 171 4.08 10.94 -8.46
CA HIS A 171 5.52 10.95 -8.27
C HIS A 171 6.29 10.28 -9.39
N LYS A 172 5.65 9.39 -10.15
CA LYS A 172 6.25 8.66 -11.28
C LYS A 172 7.54 7.96 -10.85
N ARG A 173 7.52 7.37 -9.65
CA ARG A 173 8.68 6.81 -8.92
C ARG A 173 8.30 5.52 -8.21
N VAL A 174 9.33 4.73 -7.89
CA VAL A 174 9.22 3.51 -7.08
C VAL A 174 9.67 3.77 -5.63
N PRO A 175 9.23 2.98 -4.64
CA PRO A 175 8.37 1.79 -4.75
C PRO A 175 6.90 2.10 -5.04
N VAL A 176 6.24 1.14 -5.71
CA VAL A 176 4.77 1.08 -5.82
C VAL A 176 4.34 -0.34 -5.51
N LEU A 177 3.45 -0.52 -4.53
CA LEU A 177 2.80 -1.79 -4.24
C LEU A 177 1.47 -1.83 -4.97
N VAL A 178 1.17 -2.92 -5.68
CA VAL A 178 -0.15 -3.17 -6.25
C VAL A 178 -0.73 -4.39 -5.55
N HIS A 179 -1.87 -4.23 -4.90
CA HIS A 179 -2.60 -5.30 -4.23
C HIS A 179 -3.99 -5.43 -4.85
N ASN A 180 -4.26 -6.55 -5.52
CA ASN A 180 -5.51 -6.83 -6.23
C ASN A 180 -5.92 -5.69 -7.18
N GLY A 181 -4.96 -5.21 -7.97
CA GLY A 181 -5.14 -4.09 -8.93
C GLY A 181 -5.11 -2.69 -8.32
N ASN A 182 -5.12 -2.54 -7.00
CA ASN A 182 -5.06 -1.23 -6.34
C ASN A 182 -3.61 -0.84 -6.07
N SER A 183 -3.19 0.31 -6.61
CA SER A 183 -1.82 0.81 -6.46
C SER A 183 -1.66 1.74 -5.27
N ILE A 184 -0.56 1.59 -4.55
CA ILE A 184 -0.16 2.38 -3.40
C ILE A 184 1.28 2.85 -3.62
N GLY A 185 1.48 4.16 -3.66
CA GLY A 185 2.79 4.79 -3.71
C GLY A 185 3.24 5.29 -2.33
N GLU A 186 4.50 5.71 -2.24
CA GLU A 186 5.17 6.23 -1.03
C GLU A 186 5.50 5.17 0.04
N LEU A 187 6.77 5.14 0.46
CA LEU A 187 7.30 4.10 1.35
C LEU A 187 6.45 3.89 2.61
N LEU A 188 6.23 4.95 3.39
CA LEU A 188 5.59 4.83 4.70
C LEU A 188 4.10 4.51 4.55
N VAL A 189 3.45 5.00 3.49
CA VAL A 189 2.06 4.69 3.17
C VAL A 189 1.92 3.21 2.81
N ILE A 190 2.85 2.68 2.00
CA ILE A 190 2.89 1.24 1.66
C ILE A 190 3.10 0.39 2.91
N ILE A 191 4.02 0.76 3.81
CA ILE A 191 4.23 0.03 5.06
C ILE A 191 2.97 0.04 5.95
N GLU A 192 2.32 1.20 6.10
CA GLU A 192 1.08 1.31 6.89
C GLU A 192 0.00 0.42 6.30
N TYR A 193 -0.15 0.42 4.99
CA TYR A 193 -1.06 -0.48 4.29
C TYR A 193 -0.73 -1.96 4.57
N ILE A 194 0.55 -2.34 4.52
CA ILE A 194 1.00 -3.71 4.81
C ILE A 194 0.64 -4.11 6.25
N GLU A 195 0.89 -3.22 7.23
CA GLU A 195 0.61 -3.48 8.65
C GLU A 195 -0.89 -3.57 8.96
N GLU A 196 -1.72 -2.83 8.23
CA GLU A 196 -3.18 -2.85 8.41
C GLU A 196 -3.85 -4.03 7.70
N THR A 197 -3.29 -4.46 6.57
CA THR A 197 -3.81 -5.55 5.73
C THR A 197 -3.40 -6.92 6.27
N TRP A 198 -2.12 -7.14 6.54
CA TRP A 198 -1.58 -8.41 7.04
C TRP A 198 -1.15 -8.25 8.50
N ARG A 199 -2.05 -8.55 9.43
CA ARG A 199 -1.83 -8.28 10.87
C ARG A 199 -0.88 -9.26 11.57
N GLU A 200 -0.58 -10.39 10.93
CA GLU A 200 0.38 -11.37 11.45
C GLU A 200 1.81 -10.82 11.37
N ASN A 201 2.65 -11.19 12.34
CA ASN A 201 4.05 -10.74 12.45
C ASN A 201 4.15 -9.19 12.38
N PRO A 202 3.58 -8.45 13.36
CA PRO A 202 3.57 -6.99 13.31
C PRO A 202 4.98 -6.41 13.38
N LEU A 203 5.26 -5.40 12.55
CA LEU A 203 6.51 -4.64 12.56
C LEU A 203 6.43 -3.41 13.46
N LEU A 204 5.21 -3.05 13.88
CA LEU A 204 4.93 -1.99 14.82
C LEU A 204 4.40 -2.54 16.15
N PRO A 205 4.70 -1.86 17.27
CA PRO A 205 4.06 -2.17 18.56
C PRO A 205 2.52 -2.03 18.50
N GLU A 206 1.83 -2.75 19.37
CA GLU A 206 0.37 -2.63 19.50
C GLU A 206 -0.05 -1.31 20.17
N ASP A 207 0.71 -0.87 21.17
CA ASP A 207 0.43 0.36 21.91
C ASP A 207 0.47 1.60 20.99
N PRO A 208 -0.57 2.45 21.01
CA PRO A 208 -0.64 3.62 20.13
C PRO A 208 0.51 4.61 20.30
N TYR A 209 1.00 4.81 21.53
CA TYR A 209 2.10 5.72 21.81
C TYR A 209 3.42 5.14 21.29
N GLU A 210 3.71 3.87 21.57
CA GLU A 210 4.90 3.20 21.06
C GLU A 210 4.92 3.14 19.52
N LYS A 211 3.78 2.89 18.90
CA LYS A 211 3.61 2.96 17.44
C LYS A 211 3.90 4.35 16.88
N ALA A 212 3.41 5.40 17.55
CA ALA A 212 3.73 6.79 17.19
C ALA A 212 5.22 7.10 17.35
N MET A 213 5.85 6.58 18.41
CA MET A 213 7.30 6.74 18.63
C MET A 213 8.13 6.00 17.58
N ALA A 214 7.74 4.80 17.17
CA ALA A 214 8.40 4.08 16.07
C ALA A 214 8.36 4.91 14.78
N ARG A 215 7.19 5.46 14.42
CA ARG A 215 7.04 6.36 13.25
C ARG A 215 7.86 7.64 13.38
N PHE A 216 7.91 8.23 14.57
CA PHE A 216 8.75 9.40 14.84
C PHE A 216 10.23 9.11 14.55
N TRP A 217 10.75 7.98 15.04
CA TRP A 217 12.14 7.62 14.82
C TRP A 217 12.47 7.24 13.38
N VAL A 218 11.52 6.61 12.67
CA VAL A 218 11.63 6.38 11.23
C VAL A 218 11.75 7.70 10.49
N LYS A 219 10.87 8.67 10.80
CA LYS A 219 10.91 10.01 10.22
C LYS A 219 12.20 10.74 10.56
N PHE A 220 12.66 10.69 11.80
CA PHE A 220 13.95 11.26 12.21
C PHE A 220 15.11 10.64 11.42
N SER A 221 15.09 9.32 11.22
CA SER A 221 16.13 8.62 10.47
C SER A 221 16.18 9.04 9.01
N ASP A 222 15.02 9.13 8.36
CA ASP A 222 14.90 9.55 6.96
C ASP A 222 15.22 11.04 6.76
N ASP A 223 14.81 11.92 7.69
CA ASP A 223 14.97 13.37 7.56
C ASP A 223 16.32 13.89 8.07
N LYS A 224 16.99 13.18 9.00
CA LYS A 224 18.20 13.66 9.69
C LYS A 224 19.37 12.70 9.60
N VAL A 225 19.20 11.46 10.02
CA VAL A 225 20.32 10.50 10.11
C VAL A 225 20.88 10.19 8.73
N LEU A 226 20.07 9.65 7.81
CA LEU A 226 20.54 9.23 6.49
C LEU A 226 21.12 10.41 5.68
N PRO A 227 20.50 11.60 5.63
CA PRO A 227 21.08 12.75 4.95
C PRO A 227 22.42 13.20 5.55
N SER A 228 22.53 13.28 6.89
CA SER A 228 23.79 13.70 7.53
C SER A 228 24.92 12.69 7.33
N VAL A 229 24.63 11.39 7.41
CA VAL A 229 25.59 10.32 7.09
C VAL A 229 26.02 10.40 5.64
N TRP A 230 25.08 10.57 4.71
CA TRP A 230 25.39 10.73 3.29
C TRP A 230 26.29 11.94 3.03
N GLN A 231 26.01 13.08 3.68
CA GLN A 231 26.78 14.31 3.54
C GLN A 231 28.27 14.10 3.87
N VAL A 232 28.57 13.30 4.90
CA VAL A 232 29.95 12.96 5.28
C VAL A 232 30.71 12.29 4.14
N PHE A 233 30.05 11.39 3.39
CA PHE A 233 30.70 10.61 2.35
C PHE A 233 30.79 11.31 0.98
N ILE A 234 30.00 12.37 0.76
CA ILE A 234 30.07 13.20 -0.47
C ILE A 234 30.94 14.45 -0.32
N SER A 235 31.35 14.81 0.90
CA SER A 235 32.20 15.97 1.20
C SER A 235 33.68 15.57 1.36
N GLN A 236 34.58 16.56 1.26
CA GLN A 236 36.01 16.39 1.53
C GLN A 236 36.59 17.53 2.38
N GLY A 237 37.71 17.26 3.06
CA GLY A 237 38.44 18.26 3.84
C GLY A 237 37.58 18.90 4.93
N LYS A 238 37.61 20.23 5.03
CA LYS A 238 36.89 20.97 6.08
C LYS A 238 35.37 20.75 6.05
N GLU A 239 34.76 20.64 4.87
CA GLU A 239 33.32 20.37 4.77
C GLU A 239 32.96 18.98 5.30
N GLN A 240 33.84 18.00 5.12
CA GLN A 240 33.65 16.66 5.68
C GLN A 240 33.78 16.68 7.22
N GLU A 241 34.71 17.46 7.76
CA GLU A 241 34.83 17.66 9.21
C GLU A 241 33.59 18.35 9.80
N GLU A 242 33.05 19.35 9.11
CA GLU A 242 31.82 20.05 9.52
C GLU A 242 30.58 19.14 9.40
N ALA A 243 30.48 18.32 8.34
CA ALA A 243 29.41 17.34 8.14
C ALA A 243 29.45 16.19 9.18
N MET A 244 30.63 15.89 9.72
CA MET A 244 30.83 14.85 10.73
C MET A 244 30.06 15.16 12.02
N VAL A 245 29.96 16.44 12.40
CA VAL A 245 29.32 16.88 13.65
C VAL A 245 27.84 16.46 13.71
N PRO A 246 26.96 16.88 12.78
CA PRO A 246 25.56 16.48 12.81
C PRO A 246 25.38 14.98 12.58
N ALA A 247 26.25 14.32 11.78
CA ALA A 247 26.17 12.88 11.58
C ALA A 247 26.40 12.11 12.88
N ILE A 248 27.46 12.46 13.63
CA ILE A 248 27.76 11.85 14.93
C ILE A 248 26.65 12.14 15.95
N GLU A 249 26.13 13.37 16.00
CA GLU A 249 25.04 13.73 16.90
C GLU A 249 23.77 12.93 16.61
N ASN A 250 23.38 12.80 15.33
CA ASN A 250 22.21 12.02 14.93
C ASN A 250 22.39 10.53 15.22
N LEU A 251 23.57 9.96 14.96
CA LEU A 251 23.89 8.58 15.29
C LEU A 251 23.85 8.31 16.80
N LYS A 252 24.26 9.26 17.64
CA LYS A 252 24.14 9.14 19.11
C LYS A 252 22.70 8.97 19.57
N PHE A 253 21.74 9.64 18.92
CA PHE A 253 20.33 9.42 19.25
C PHE A 253 19.90 7.99 18.94
N LEU A 254 20.29 7.44 17.78
CA LEU A 254 19.97 6.04 17.44
C LEU A 254 20.65 5.04 18.37
N GLU A 255 21.93 5.26 18.69
CA GLU A 255 22.68 4.45 19.67
C GLU A 255 21.95 4.38 21.01
N GLN A 256 21.43 5.52 21.49
CA GLN A 256 20.64 5.57 22.72
C GLN A 256 19.27 4.90 22.58
N GLN A 257 18.64 4.97 21.39
CA GLN A 257 17.33 4.36 21.15
C GLN A 257 17.37 2.83 21.11
N LEU A 258 18.49 2.21 20.70
CA LEU A 258 18.65 0.75 20.79
C LEU A 258 18.51 0.25 22.24
N LYS A 259 18.93 1.06 23.23
CA LYS A 259 18.87 0.72 24.66
C LYS A 259 19.51 -0.65 24.99
N GLY A 260 20.51 -1.05 24.21
CA GLY A 260 21.19 -2.36 24.36
C GLY A 260 20.37 -3.57 23.91
N GLN A 261 19.23 -3.36 23.23
CA GLN A 261 18.45 -4.42 22.63
C GLN A 261 19.09 -4.90 21.32
N LYS A 262 18.72 -6.12 20.91
CA LYS A 262 19.21 -6.72 19.66
C LYS A 262 18.76 -5.93 18.43
N PHE A 263 17.50 -5.52 18.41
CA PHE A 263 16.88 -4.72 17.37
C PHE A 263 16.19 -3.49 17.99
N PHE A 264 15.88 -2.49 17.17
CA PHE A 264 15.06 -1.35 17.61
C PHE A 264 13.63 -1.79 17.98
N GLY A 265 13.13 -2.87 17.36
CA GLY A 265 11.91 -3.58 17.76
C GLY A 265 12.06 -4.50 18.99
N GLY A 266 13.23 -4.50 19.65
CA GLY A 266 13.53 -5.36 20.79
C GLY A 266 14.16 -6.69 20.39
N ASP A 267 13.43 -7.79 20.61
CA ASP A 267 13.90 -9.14 20.26
C ASP A 267 13.68 -9.49 18.78
N THR A 268 12.80 -8.75 18.10
CA THR A 268 12.44 -8.93 16.69
C THR A 268 12.68 -7.65 15.88
N ILE A 269 12.86 -7.78 14.56
CA ILE A 269 12.95 -6.64 13.65
C ILE A 269 11.64 -5.84 13.69
N GLY A 270 11.74 -4.55 13.99
CA GLY A 270 10.63 -3.59 13.90
C GLY A 270 10.78 -2.64 12.72
N LEU A 271 9.83 -1.71 12.58
CA LEU A 271 9.83 -0.75 11.48
C LEU A 271 11.08 0.15 11.45
N LEU A 272 11.57 0.57 12.62
CA LEU A 272 12.78 1.40 12.69
C LEU A 272 14.00 0.64 12.19
N ASP A 273 14.12 -0.66 12.50
CA ASP A 273 15.17 -1.52 11.94
C ASP A 273 15.13 -1.53 10.42
N LEU A 274 13.95 -1.64 9.81
CA LEU A 274 13.82 -1.57 8.35
C LEU A 274 14.21 -0.19 7.79
N ALA A 275 13.87 0.89 8.51
CA ALA A 275 14.21 2.24 8.10
C ALA A 275 15.72 2.51 8.10
N VAL A 276 16.40 2.13 9.18
CA VAL A 276 17.84 2.33 9.33
C VAL A 276 18.69 1.20 8.74
N GLY A 277 18.09 0.04 8.47
CA GLY A 277 18.75 -1.21 8.09
C GLY A 277 19.70 -1.10 6.91
N LEU A 278 19.40 -0.21 5.96
CA LEU A 278 20.27 0.07 4.82
C LEU A 278 21.66 0.57 5.23
N MET A 279 21.78 1.26 6.36
CA MET A 279 23.08 1.69 6.88
C MET A 279 24.01 0.51 7.14
N ALA A 280 23.48 -0.64 7.59
CA ALA A 280 24.25 -1.85 7.81
C ALA A 280 25.03 -2.31 6.56
N ASN A 281 24.48 -2.05 5.37
CA ASN A 281 25.13 -2.34 4.10
C ASN A 281 25.88 -1.13 3.52
N LEU A 282 25.19 0.01 3.39
CA LEU A 282 25.70 1.19 2.66
C LEU A 282 26.88 1.86 3.35
N VAL A 283 26.89 1.94 4.68
CA VAL A 283 28.02 2.52 5.40
C VAL A 283 29.28 1.72 5.11
N SER A 284 29.22 0.39 5.16
CA SER A 284 30.38 -0.45 4.84
C SER A 284 30.93 -0.22 3.41
N ILE A 285 30.05 0.09 2.46
CA ILE A 285 30.42 0.39 1.07
C ILE A 285 31.06 1.78 0.98
N TRP A 286 30.45 2.79 1.58
CA TRP A 286 30.97 4.15 1.57
C TRP A 286 32.29 4.29 2.33
N GLU A 287 32.45 3.58 3.45
CA GLU A 287 33.72 3.50 4.19
C GLU A 287 34.82 2.84 3.35
N ALA A 288 34.49 1.79 2.58
CA ALA A 288 35.45 1.16 1.68
C ALA A 288 35.88 2.07 0.52
N LEU A 289 34.98 2.95 0.04
CA LEU A 289 35.26 3.91 -1.04
C LEU A 289 36.03 5.15 -0.57
N SER A 290 35.72 5.65 0.62
CA SER A 290 36.29 6.88 1.15
C SER A 290 37.53 6.66 2.02
N GLY A 291 37.73 5.45 2.56
CA GLY A 291 38.73 5.17 3.58
C GLY A 291 38.40 5.73 4.97
N LEU A 292 37.26 6.41 5.12
CA LEU A 292 36.78 6.97 6.37
C LEU A 292 36.00 5.91 7.16
N LYS A 293 36.16 5.89 8.48
CA LYS A 293 35.35 5.08 9.39
C LYS A 293 34.42 5.98 10.20
N LEU A 294 33.10 5.82 10.01
CA LEU A 294 32.09 6.66 10.66
C LEU A 294 31.51 5.96 11.90
N ILE A 295 31.09 4.71 11.74
CA ILE A 295 30.49 3.90 12.83
C ILE A 295 31.56 2.92 13.31
N VAL A 296 32.19 3.25 14.44
CA VAL A 296 33.22 2.44 15.09
C VAL A 296 32.75 1.99 16.46
N GLU A 297 33.12 0.77 16.85
CA GLU A 297 32.65 0.10 18.06
C GLU A 297 32.95 0.89 19.33
N GLU A 298 34.06 1.64 19.37
CA GLU A 298 34.43 2.48 20.51
C GLU A 298 33.46 3.64 20.74
N LYS A 299 32.77 4.10 19.69
CA LYS A 299 31.83 5.23 19.76
C LYS A 299 30.37 4.78 19.74
N PHE A 300 30.08 3.70 19.02
CA PHE A 300 28.72 3.23 18.73
C PHE A 300 28.61 1.71 18.89
N PRO A 301 28.90 1.15 20.08
CA PRO A 301 28.97 -0.30 20.28
C PRO A 301 27.65 -1.02 19.97
N HIS A 302 26.50 -0.43 20.34
CA HIS A 302 25.21 -1.06 20.08
C HIS A 302 24.85 -1.01 18.60
N LEU A 303 25.06 0.12 17.92
CA LEU A 303 24.85 0.20 16.47
C LEU A 303 25.78 -0.74 15.70
N SER A 304 27.05 -0.85 16.09
CA SER A 304 27.99 -1.79 15.47
C SER A 304 27.53 -3.24 15.60
N THR A 305 27.04 -3.64 16.78
CA THR A 305 26.49 -4.98 17.03
C THR A 305 25.20 -5.17 16.23
N TRP A 306 24.28 -4.21 16.30
CA TRP A 306 23.01 -4.22 15.57
C TRP A 306 23.20 -4.34 14.05
N MET A 307 24.20 -3.65 13.46
CA MET A 307 24.49 -3.75 12.03
C MET A 307 24.87 -5.18 11.61
N GLN A 308 25.59 -5.90 12.47
CA GLN A 308 25.94 -7.30 12.23
C GLN A 308 24.70 -8.19 12.39
N ASP A 309 24.00 -8.08 13.53
CA ASP A 309 22.81 -8.86 13.83
C ASP A 309 21.72 -8.71 12.77
N PHE A 310 21.45 -7.47 12.33
CA PHE A 310 20.49 -7.16 11.27
C PHE A 310 20.92 -7.77 9.93
N SER A 311 22.20 -7.68 9.58
CA SER A 311 22.72 -8.22 8.31
C SER A 311 22.69 -9.75 8.25
N ASP A 312 22.77 -10.43 9.40
CA ASP A 312 22.77 -11.89 9.49
C ASP A 312 21.37 -12.52 9.57
N VAL A 313 20.31 -11.71 9.75
CA VAL A 313 18.94 -12.23 9.64
C VAL A 313 18.74 -12.82 8.23
N PRO A 314 18.27 -14.08 8.09
CA PRO A 314 18.22 -14.78 6.80
C PRO A 314 17.50 -13.98 5.69
N VAL A 315 16.31 -13.46 6.00
CA VAL A 315 15.52 -12.62 5.08
C VAL A 315 16.28 -11.37 4.65
N ILE A 316 17.07 -10.76 5.54
CA ILE A 316 17.85 -9.57 5.20
C ILE A 316 19.03 -9.97 4.31
N LYS A 317 19.79 -10.97 4.75
CA LYS A 317 21.00 -11.50 4.10
C LYS A 317 20.78 -11.92 2.66
N GLU A 318 19.67 -12.61 2.39
CA GLU A 318 19.32 -13.11 1.07
C GLU A 318 18.86 -12.03 0.08
N ASN A 319 18.46 -10.85 0.57
CA ASN A 319 17.85 -9.81 -0.25
C ASN A 319 18.75 -8.57 -0.44
N TRP A 320 20.01 -8.61 0.03
CA TRP A 320 20.98 -7.55 -0.23
C TRP A 320 21.26 -7.39 -1.73
N PRO A 321 21.35 -6.15 -2.25
CA PRO A 321 21.85 -5.93 -3.59
C PRO A 321 23.29 -6.45 -3.73
N PRO A 322 23.71 -6.93 -4.92
CA PRO A 322 25.08 -7.40 -5.13
C PRO A 322 26.10 -6.32 -4.79
N ARG A 323 26.97 -6.59 -3.81
CA ARG A 323 27.91 -5.62 -3.23
C ARG A 323 28.78 -4.94 -4.29
N GLU A 324 29.37 -5.71 -5.20
CA GLU A 324 30.24 -5.16 -6.26
C GLU A 324 29.49 -4.20 -7.19
N ARG A 325 28.24 -4.52 -7.56
CA ARG A 325 27.43 -3.61 -8.37
C ARG A 325 27.07 -2.33 -7.61
N MET A 326 26.88 -2.43 -6.30
CA MET A 326 26.64 -1.26 -5.44
C MET A 326 27.89 -0.38 -5.34
N ILE A 327 29.08 -0.98 -5.16
CA ILE A 327 30.37 -0.26 -5.17
C ILE A 327 30.52 0.53 -6.47
N THR A 328 30.38 -0.12 -7.63
CA THR A 328 30.48 0.56 -8.93
C THR A 328 29.46 1.70 -9.06
N LYS A 329 28.22 1.47 -8.65
CA LYS A 329 27.18 2.51 -8.69
C LYS A 329 27.54 3.71 -7.83
N PHE A 330 27.99 3.48 -6.58
CA PHE A 330 28.32 4.58 -5.68
C PHE A 330 29.61 5.29 -6.07
N GLN A 331 30.60 4.60 -6.64
CA GLN A 331 31.78 5.24 -7.25
C GLN A 331 31.36 6.28 -8.28
N VAL A 332 30.54 5.88 -9.26
CA VAL A 332 30.02 6.78 -10.30
C VAL A 332 29.16 7.90 -9.70
N MET A 333 28.39 7.61 -8.66
CA MET A 333 27.56 8.61 -7.98
C MET A 333 28.39 9.65 -7.23
N LEU A 334 29.50 9.25 -6.60
CA LEU A 334 30.36 10.11 -5.78
C LEU A 334 31.26 11.04 -6.62
N GLU A 335 31.71 10.60 -7.80
CA GLU A 335 32.59 11.37 -8.70
C GLU A 335 32.22 12.85 -8.86
N PRO A 336 30.98 13.23 -9.23
CA PRO A 336 30.62 14.64 -9.41
C PRO A 336 30.65 15.43 -8.10
N TYR A 337 30.27 14.83 -6.97
CA TYR A 337 30.28 15.50 -5.67
C TYR A 337 31.71 15.77 -5.20
N LEU A 338 32.59 14.78 -5.32
CA LEU A 338 33.99 14.93 -4.94
C LEU A 338 34.72 15.91 -5.87
N ALA A 339 34.39 15.91 -7.17
CA ALA A 339 34.92 16.89 -8.13
C ALA A 339 34.45 18.32 -7.82
N ALA A 340 33.19 18.50 -7.38
CA ALA A 340 32.64 19.79 -6.96
C ALA A 340 33.22 20.26 -5.61
N ALA A 341 33.40 19.35 -4.64
CA ALA A 341 34.06 19.64 -3.37
C ALA A 341 35.53 20.07 -3.57
N ALA A 342 36.22 19.47 -4.55
CA ALA A 342 37.57 19.88 -4.95
C ALA A 342 37.61 21.26 -5.65
N ASN A 343 36.52 21.66 -6.31
CA ASN A 343 36.38 22.90 -7.08
C ASN A 343 35.23 23.74 -6.53
N LYS A 344 35.41 24.41 -5.38
CA LYS A 344 34.42 25.27 -4.69
C LYS A 344 33.34 25.89 -5.60
N VAL A 345 32.24 25.17 -5.78
CA VAL A 345 30.97 25.68 -6.29
C VAL A 345 29.88 24.97 -5.50
N GLY A 346 29.22 25.73 -4.62
CA GLY A 346 28.06 25.24 -3.89
C GLY A 346 26.91 24.97 -4.85
N MET A 347 26.34 23.77 -4.80
CA MET A 347 25.05 23.47 -5.43
C MET A 347 23.99 23.21 -4.35
N GLU A 348 22.82 23.77 -4.60
CA GLU A 348 21.66 23.82 -3.71
C GLU A 348 21.08 22.43 -3.39
N GLU A 349 20.67 22.24 -2.14
CA GLU A 349 20.03 21.04 -1.61
C GLU A 349 18.66 20.79 -2.27
N GLY A 350 18.64 19.89 -3.25
CA GLY A 350 17.42 19.35 -3.87
C GLY A 350 16.81 18.18 -3.07
N GLY A 351 16.25 18.46 -1.89
CA GLY A 351 15.49 17.48 -1.10
C GLY A 351 14.03 17.38 -1.56
N THR A 352 13.63 16.26 -2.16
CA THR A 352 12.25 16.01 -2.61
C THR A 352 11.28 15.84 -1.43
N ARG A 353 10.50 16.88 -1.13
CA ARG A 353 9.28 16.82 -0.30
C ARG A 353 8.03 16.59 -1.18
N PRO A 354 6.92 16.08 -0.62
CA PRO A 354 5.65 15.94 -1.35
C PRO A 354 5.24 17.29 -1.97
N LYS A 355 4.95 17.31 -3.28
CA LYS A 355 5.01 18.54 -4.10
C LYS A 355 3.71 19.37 -4.20
N VAL A 356 2.56 18.87 -3.77
CA VAL A 356 1.26 19.57 -3.96
C VAL A 356 1.18 20.86 -3.13
N LEU A 357 1.51 20.78 -1.85
CA LEU A 357 1.40 21.91 -0.91
C LEU A 357 2.56 22.93 -1.06
N PRO A 358 3.83 22.51 -1.26
CA PRO A 358 4.92 23.44 -1.56
C PRO A 358 4.76 24.16 -2.89
N SER A 359 4.13 23.56 -3.91
CA SER A 359 3.95 24.25 -5.19
C SER A 359 3.00 25.44 -5.09
N VAL A 360 1.88 25.32 -4.37
CA VAL A 360 0.95 26.43 -4.13
C VAL A 360 1.64 27.52 -3.30
N TRP A 361 2.41 27.12 -2.27
CA TRP A 361 3.23 28.06 -1.50
C TRP A 361 4.22 28.84 -2.38
N HIS A 362 4.95 28.15 -3.26
CA HIS A 362 5.95 28.80 -4.13
C HIS A 362 5.37 29.88 -5.05
N VAL A 363 4.09 29.77 -5.46
CA VAL A 363 3.42 30.81 -6.27
C VAL A 363 3.44 32.17 -5.58
N TYR A 364 3.31 32.22 -4.25
CA TYR A 364 3.16 33.49 -3.54
C TYR A 364 4.49 34.12 -3.10
N PHE A 365 5.57 33.32 -3.04
CA PHE A 365 6.89 33.75 -2.57
C PHE A 365 7.96 33.88 -3.66
N LYS A 366 7.59 33.67 -4.94
CA LYS A 366 8.43 33.89 -6.12
C LYS A 366 7.93 35.08 -6.95
N GLN A 367 8.77 35.62 -7.83
CA GLN A 367 8.42 36.70 -8.76
C GLN A 367 8.92 36.43 -10.18
N GLY A 368 8.27 37.04 -11.17
CA GLY A 368 8.65 36.94 -12.58
C GLY A 368 8.54 35.50 -13.09
N LYS A 369 9.53 35.06 -13.87
CA LYS A 369 9.53 33.75 -14.52
C LYS A 369 9.40 32.57 -13.53
N GLU A 370 10.03 32.67 -12.36
CA GLU A 370 9.93 31.62 -11.33
C GLU A 370 8.50 31.50 -10.77
N GLN A 371 7.75 32.61 -10.72
CA GLN A 371 6.35 32.61 -10.29
C GLN A 371 5.44 31.95 -11.33
N GLU A 372 5.69 32.20 -12.62
CA GLU A 372 4.96 31.56 -13.72
C GLU A 372 5.17 30.03 -13.72
N GLU A 373 6.43 29.58 -13.57
CA GLU A 373 6.78 28.14 -13.49
C GLU A 373 6.16 27.48 -12.24
N ALA A 374 6.19 28.16 -11.10
CA ALA A 374 5.54 27.70 -9.87
C ALA A 374 4.01 27.59 -10.05
N THR A 375 3.40 28.54 -10.75
CA THR A 375 1.95 28.56 -11.03
C THR A 375 1.55 27.39 -11.91
N ALA A 376 2.29 27.12 -12.98
CA ALA A 376 2.04 25.96 -13.84
C ALA A 376 2.12 24.64 -13.06
N THR A 377 3.12 24.50 -12.19
CA THR A 377 3.28 23.32 -11.33
C THR A 377 2.13 23.18 -10.32
N ALA A 378 1.72 24.29 -9.70
CA ALA A 378 0.60 24.30 -8.76
C ALA A 378 -0.70 23.88 -9.44
N MET A 379 -0.96 24.38 -10.65
CA MET A 379 -2.14 24.00 -11.44
C MET A 379 -2.20 22.51 -11.77
N GLU A 380 -1.06 21.89 -12.14
CA GLU A 380 -1.00 20.44 -12.39
C GLU A 380 -1.34 19.64 -11.12
N ASN A 381 -0.81 20.06 -9.97
CA ASN A 381 -1.06 19.40 -8.69
C ASN A 381 -2.50 19.59 -8.18
N LEU A 382 -3.09 20.77 -8.37
CA LEU A 382 -4.47 21.04 -7.98
C LEU A 382 -5.48 20.21 -8.78
N LYS A 383 -5.19 19.91 -10.06
CA LYS A 383 -6.03 18.99 -10.86
C LYS A 383 -6.14 17.60 -10.24
N LEU A 384 -5.09 17.12 -9.57
CA LEU A 384 -5.13 15.83 -8.88
C LEU A 384 -6.12 15.86 -7.71
N LEU A 385 -6.15 16.96 -6.94
CA LEU A 385 -7.12 17.13 -5.85
C LEU A 385 -8.55 17.29 -6.37
N GLU A 386 -8.73 18.05 -7.45
CA GLU A 386 -10.01 18.23 -8.12
C GLU A 386 -10.61 16.87 -8.56
N GLU A 387 -9.79 16.00 -9.15
CA GLU A 387 -10.20 14.66 -9.56
C GLU A 387 -10.64 13.80 -8.37
N GLN A 388 -9.96 13.92 -7.22
CA GLN A 388 -10.26 13.14 -6.01
C GLN A 388 -11.58 13.55 -5.33
N LEU A 389 -12.08 14.76 -5.61
CA LEU A 389 -13.35 15.29 -5.10
C LEU A 389 -14.57 14.90 -5.96
N LYS A 390 -14.38 14.29 -7.14
CA LYS A 390 -15.51 13.93 -8.01
C LYS A 390 -16.52 13.04 -7.29
N GLY A 391 -17.76 13.52 -7.23
CA GLY A 391 -18.88 12.82 -6.59
C GLY A 391 -18.84 12.84 -5.06
N LYS A 392 -18.06 13.72 -4.43
CA LYS A 392 -17.95 13.84 -2.99
C LYS A 392 -18.10 15.29 -2.53
N LYS A 393 -18.64 15.47 -1.32
CA LYS A 393 -18.71 16.79 -0.65
C LYS A 393 -17.38 17.17 0.00
N PHE A 394 -16.79 16.20 0.71
CA PHE A 394 -15.48 16.27 1.34
C PHE A 394 -14.58 15.19 0.74
N PHE A 395 -13.26 15.26 0.89
CA PHE A 395 -12.37 14.18 0.47
C PHE A 395 -12.72 12.85 1.16
N GLY A 396 -13.26 12.90 2.38
CA GLY A 396 -13.86 11.79 3.12
C GLY A 396 -15.25 11.34 2.66
N GLY A 397 -15.81 11.87 1.56
CA GLY A 397 -17.15 11.55 1.07
C GLY A 397 -18.19 12.55 1.53
N GLU A 398 -19.16 12.10 2.33
CA GLU A 398 -20.22 12.96 2.90
C GLU A 398 -19.75 13.71 4.16
N THR A 399 -18.67 13.26 4.79
CA THR A 399 -18.12 13.79 6.04
C THR A 399 -16.64 14.12 5.90
N ILE A 400 -16.14 15.03 6.75
CA ILE A 400 -14.71 15.37 6.84
C ILE A 400 -13.89 14.10 7.14
N GLY A 401 -12.93 13.80 6.28
CA GLY A 401 -11.94 12.74 6.43
C GLY A 401 -10.53 13.26 6.74
N TYR A 402 -9.55 12.35 6.74
CA TYR A 402 -8.16 12.68 7.04
C TYR A 402 -7.56 13.70 6.06
N LEU A 403 -7.81 13.51 4.75
CA LEU A 403 -7.30 14.42 3.73
C LEU A 403 -7.88 15.83 3.86
N ASP A 404 -9.16 15.94 4.21
CA ASP A 404 -9.81 17.24 4.47
C ASP A 404 -9.09 18.00 5.59
N ILE A 405 -8.67 17.31 6.66
CA ILE A 405 -7.90 17.93 7.75
C ILE A 405 -6.48 18.28 7.28
N ALA A 406 -5.83 17.39 6.54
CA ALA A 406 -4.45 17.56 6.07
C ALA A 406 -4.29 18.74 5.11
N VAL A 407 -5.28 19.00 4.24
CA VAL A 407 -5.26 20.12 3.29
C VAL A 407 -6.20 21.27 3.68
N GLY A 408 -6.98 21.12 4.75
CA GLY A 408 -8.02 22.07 5.17
C GLY A 408 -7.51 23.48 5.42
N TRP A 409 -6.25 23.65 5.78
CA TRP A 409 -5.60 24.96 5.90
C TRP A 409 -5.70 25.80 4.61
N MET A 410 -5.81 25.16 3.44
CA MET A 410 -5.95 25.84 2.15
C MET A 410 -7.22 26.68 2.10
N ALA A 411 -8.31 26.20 2.69
CA ALA A 411 -9.61 26.86 2.71
C ALA A 411 -9.55 28.28 3.29
N ASN A 412 -8.65 28.51 4.24
CA ASN A 412 -8.40 29.83 4.83
C ASN A 412 -7.19 30.54 4.18
N LEU A 413 -6.02 29.90 4.12
CA LEU A 413 -4.76 30.57 3.77
C LEU A 413 -4.63 30.95 2.30
N VAL A 414 -5.25 30.20 1.38
CA VAL A 414 -5.16 30.54 -0.06
C VAL A 414 -5.77 31.91 -0.31
N SER A 415 -6.99 32.16 0.17
CA SER A 415 -7.66 33.46 -0.02
C SER A 415 -6.85 34.64 0.52
N ILE A 416 -6.14 34.44 1.63
CA ILE A 416 -5.29 35.45 2.26
C ILE A 416 -4.05 35.70 1.40
N LEU A 417 -3.41 34.64 0.90
CA LEU A 417 -2.24 34.77 0.02
C LEU A 417 -2.60 35.37 -1.34
N GLU A 418 -3.78 35.05 -1.88
CA GLU A 418 -4.30 35.65 -3.11
C GLU A 418 -4.50 37.16 -2.95
N GLU A 419 -5.00 37.62 -1.80
CA GLU A 419 -5.13 39.05 -1.50
C GLU A 419 -3.76 39.74 -1.34
N VAL A 420 -2.86 39.13 -0.56
CA VAL A 420 -1.49 39.67 -0.33
C VAL A 420 -0.72 39.85 -1.64
N VAL A 421 -0.90 38.94 -2.60
CA VAL A 421 -0.16 38.92 -3.87
C VAL A 421 -0.94 39.55 -5.02
N GLY A 422 -2.26 39.66 -4.93
CA GLY A 422 -3.13 40.09 -6.02
C GLY A 422 -3.23 39.07 -7.16
N LEU A 423 -2.99 37.79 -6.88
CA LEU A 423 -2.99 36.69 -7.87
C LEU A 423 -3.95 35.60 -7.43
N LYS A 424 -4.96 35.32 -8.25
CA LYS A 424 -5.91 34.23 -8.00
C LYS A 424 -5.39 32.91 -8.57
N VAL A 425 -5.24 31.92 -7.71
CA VAL A 425 -4.69 30.59 -8.02
C VAL A 425 -5.82 29.56 -8.06
N ILE A 426 -6.76 29.60 -7.10
CA ILE A 426 -7.91 28.70 -7.07
C ILE A 426 -9.17 29.53 -7.35
N ASP A 427 -9.93 29.14 -8.36
CA ASP A 427 -11.19 29.79 -8.70
C ASP A 427 -12.21 28.78 -9.26
N GLU A 428 -13.47 29.19 -9.27
CA GLU A 428 -14.60 28.36 -9.70
C GLU A 428 -14.52 27.96 -11.19
N GLU A 429 -13.80 28.72 -12.03
CA GLU A 429 -13.67 28.40 -13.45
C GLU A 429 -12.66 27.26 -13.68
N LYS A 430 -11.56 27.26 -12.93
CA LYS A 430 -10.47 26.27 -13.07
C LYS A 430 -10.64 25.07 -12.15
N ASN A 431 -11.17 25.29 -10.95
CA ASN A 431 -11.24 24.33 -9.85
C ASN A 431 -12.60 24.43 -9.12
N PRO A 432 -13.72 24.13 -9.80
CA PRO A 432 -15.06 24.28 -9.21
C PRO A 432 -15.27 23.41 -7.97
N LEU A 433 -14.87 22.14 -7.99
CA LEU A 433 -15.06 21.22 -6.86
C LEU A 433 -14.20 21.64 -5.67
N LEU A 434 -12.93 22.00 -5.92
CA LEU A 434 -12.06 22.47 -4.83
C LEU A 434 -12.56 23.80 -4.25
N SER A 435 -13.09 24.71 -5.07
CA SER A 435 -13.67 25.98 -4.61
C SER A 435 -14.89 25.75 -3.72
N THR A 436 -15.82 24.88 -4.16
CA THR A 436 -16.98 24.48 -3.34
C THR A 436 -16.53 23.79 -2.05
N TRP A 437 -15.57 22.87 -2.13
CA TRP A 437 -15.02 22.18 -0.95
C TRP A 437 -14.39 23.15 0.05
N MET A 438 -13.62 24.15 -0.41
CA MET A 438 -13.01 25.16 0.48
C MET A 438 -14.09 25.94 1.24
N GLN A 439 -15.20 26.26 0.58
CA GLN A 439 -16.32 26.96 1.21
C GLN A 439 -17.05 26.06 2.21
N ASP A 440 -17.44 24.87 1.79
CA ASP A 440 -18.11 23.88 2.63
C ASP A 440 -17.27 23.51 3.87
N PHE A 441 -15.96 23.33 3.71
CA PHE A 441 -15.04 23.04 4.81
C PHE A 441 -14.91 24.23 5.77
N SER A 442 -14.85 25.46 5.25
CA SER A 442 -14.74 26.68 6.06
C SER A 442 -16.01 26.97 6.86
N ASP A 443 -17.18 26.58 6.36
CA ASP A 443 -18.47 26.81 7.01
C ASP A 443 -18.84 25.76 8.06
N VAL A 444 -18.08 24.67 8.17
CA VAL A 444 -18.23 23.70 9.26
C VAL A 444 -18.00 24.42 10.60
N PRO A 445 -18.95 24.39 11.56
CA PRO A 445 -18.89 25.24 12.76
C PRO A 445 -17.57 25.15 13.54
N VAL A 446 -17.09 23.92 13.80
CA VAL A 446 -15.82 23.71 14.52
C VAL A 446 -14.61 24.26 13.76
N ILE A 447 -14.64 24.27 12.43
CA ILE A 447 -13.56 24.86 11.62
C ILE A 447 -13.64 26.38 11.63
N LYS A 448 -14.85 26.91 11.39
CA LYS A 448 -15.14 28.35 11.37
C LYS A 448 -14.74 29.06 12.67
N GLU A 449 -14.96 28.41 13.80
CA GLU A 449 -14.64 28.93 15.14
C GLU A 449 -13.14 28.89 15.47
N ASN A 450 -12.33 28.11 14.74
CA ASN A 450 -10.91 27.90 15.02
C ASN A 450 -9.97 28.59 14.03
N TRP A 451 -10.50 29.39 13.09
CA TRP A 451 -9.64 30.15 12.19
C TRP A 451 -8.89 31.27 12.92
N PRO A 452 -7.58 31.44 12.67
CA PRO A 452 -6.85 32.60 13.16
C PRO A 452 -7.41 33.90 12.57
N PRO A 453 -7.25 35.05 13.27
CA PRO A 453 -7.75 36.33 12.78
C PRO A 453 -7.18 36.68 11.40
N ARG A 454 -8.08 36.95 10.45
CA ARG A 454 -7.72 37.17 9.04
C ARG A 454 -6.75 38.33 8.83
N GLU A 455 -7.03 39.46 9.47
CA GLU A 455 -6.20 40.68 9.36
C GLU A 455 -4.77 40.49 9.89
N GLU A 456 -4.61 39.70 10.96
CA GLU A 456 -3.30 39.38 11.50
C GLU A 456 -2.50 38.49 10.54
N LEU A 457 -3.17 37.55 9.88
CA LEU A 457 -2.54 36.73 8.85
C LEU A 457 -2.14 37.56 7.63
N ILE A 458 -3.00 38.43 7.09
CA ILE A 458 -2.66 39.32 5.97
C ILE A 458 -1.39 40.12 6.30
N THR A 459 -1.38 40.77 7.46
CA THR A 459 -0.22 41.54 7.94
C THR A 459 1.04 40.67 8.00
N LYS A 460 0.94 39.49 8.61
CA LYS A 460 2.06 38.54 8.74
C LYS A 460 2.59 38.09 7.38
N PHE A 461 1.70 37.76 6.43
CA PHE A 461 2.08 37.24 5.12
C PHE A 461 2.64 38.34 4.21
N HIS A 462 2.18 39.59 4.32
CA HIS A 462 2.83 40.75 3.68
C HIS A 462 4.28 40.88 4.13
N VAL A 463 4.51 40.95 5.44
CA VAL A 463 5.87 41.08 6.02
C VAL A 463 6.76 39.90 5.62
N MET A 464 6.23 38.68 5.69
CA MET A 464 6.99 37.49 5.32
C MET A 464 7.38 37.51 3.83
N ARG A 465 6.44 37.87 2.95
CA ARG A 465 6.70 37.95 1.51
C ARG A 465 7.76 39.01 1.17
N GLU A 466 7.67 40.20 1.74
CA GLU A 466 8.67 41.26 1.56
C GLU A 466 10.06 40.80 2.00
N THR A 467 10.13 40.09 3.13
CA THR A 467 11.39 39.54 3.66
C THR A 467 12.01 38.54 2.69
N TYR A 468 11.21 37.59 2.17
CA TYR A 468 11.66 36.59 1.21
C TYR A 468 12.18 37.21 -0.09
N LEU A 469 11.44 38.17 -0.65
CA LEU A 469 11.81 38.83 -1.90
C LEU A 469 13.08 39.68 -1.73
N THR A 470 13.22 40.36 -0.59
CA THR A 470 14.42 41.14 -0.27
C THR A 470 15.64 40.24 -0.11
N ALA A 471 15.48 39.04 0.47
CA ALA A 471 16.57 38.07 0.60
C ALA A 471 16.96 37.46 -0.76
N ALA A 472 15.98 37.18 -1.62
CA ALA A 472 16.22 36.67 -2.96
C ALA A 472 16.95 37.69 -3.86
N ALA A 473 16.64 38.99 -3.73
CA ALA A 473 17.32 40.06 -4.48
C ALA A 473 18.77 40.32 -4.06
N LYS A 474 19.22 39.77 -2.92
CA LYS A 474 20.61 39.88 -2.42
C LYS A 474 21.50 38.72 -2.84
N LYS A 475 20.93 37.64 -3.38
CA LYS A 475 21.63 36.54 -4.04
C LYS A 475 21.75 36.86 -5.53
#